data_AF-A0A662A4G7-F1
#
_entry.id   AF-A0A662A4G7-F1
#
_cell.length_a   1.000
_cell.length_b   1.000
_cell.length_c   1.000
_cell.angle_alpha   90.00
_cell.angle_beta   90.00
_cell.angle_gamma   90.00
#
_symmetry.space_group_name_H-M   'P 1'
#
loop_
_entity.id
_entity.type
_entity.pdbx_description
1 polymer ?
#
loop_
_entity_poly.entity_id
_entity_poly.type
_entity_poly.pdbx_seq_one_letter_code
_entity_poly.pdbx_strand_id
1 'polypeptide(L)'
;MKNNRVITTVIFLLIIGVAYPQVPVGLKFDINGKPFNGYFDPFTYAPEKELRIVHNSDSYEVGYYYDHGAKIHGQIMFENKKIWFKKNKDDIKDKITPDEIKSFVIGVDSFFVIKNFQYNGKLKTKPEFVQYITEIYGDVFVKHYRFSSNIGMQYGSTPI
;
A
#
# COMPACT_ATOMS: atom_id res chain seq x y z
N MET A 1 -48.73 -19.03 -44.44
CA MET A 1 -47.27 -18.84 -44.22
C MET A 1 -46.84 -17.39 -43.91
N LYS A 2 -47.72 -16.37 -43.87
CA LYS A 2 -47.35 -14.97 -43.55
C LYS A 2 -47.09 -14.72 -42.05
N ASN A 3 -47.80 -15.41 -41.15
CA ASN A 3 -47.74 -15.13 -39.70
C ASN A 3 -46.42 -15.57 -39.04
N ASN A 4 -45.73 -16.58 -39.59
CA ASN A 4 -44.48 -17.08 -39.02
C ASN A 4 -43.33 -16.06 -39.13
N ARG A 5 -43.38 -15.15 -40.12
CA ARG A 5 -42.37 -14.10 -40.31
C ARG A 5 -42.45 -12.99 -39.25
N VAL A 6 -43.66 -12.68 -38.78
CA VAL A 6 -43.87 -11.66 -37.74
C VAL A 6 -43.37 -12.18 -36.39
N ILE A 7 -43.69 -13.44 -36.05
CA ILE A 7 -43.26 -14.07 -34.79
C ILE A 7 -41.73 -14.17 -34.73
N THR A 8 -41.07 -14.60 -35.82
CA THR A 8 -39.59 -14.63 -35.87
C THR A 8 -38.98 -13.24 -35.72
N THR A 9 -39.58 -12.20 -36.32
CA THR A 9 -39.09 -10.82 -36.19
C THR A 9 -39.22 -10.31 -34.74
N VAL A 10 -40.33 -10.61 -34.06
CA VAL A 10 -40.55 -10.22 -32.66
C VAL A 10 -39.60 -10.95 -31.72
N ILE A 11 -39.38 -12.26 -31.93
CA ILE A 11 -38.39 -13.01 -31.15
C ILE A 11 -36.98 -12.46 -31.35
N PHE A 12 -36.63 -12.09 -32.59
CA PHE A 12 -35.31 -11.51 -32.88
C PHE A 12 -35.13 -10.14 -32.20
N LEU A 13 -36.16 -9.29 -32.19
CA LEU A 13 -36.14 -8.01 -31.49
C LEU A 13 -36.01 -8.15 -29.96
N LEU A 14 -36.63 -9.18 -29.37
CA LEU A 14 -36.52 -9.46 -27.94
C LEU A 14 -35.10 -9.93 -27.53
N ILE A 15 -34.38 -10.62 -28.42
CA ILE A 15 -33.01 -11.09 -28.15
C ILE A 15 -32.00 -9.93 -28.19
N ILE A 16 -32.24 -8.88 -29.00
CA ILE A 16 -31.32 -7.74 -29.10
C ILE A 16 -31.31 -6.91 -27.80
N GLY A 17 -32.41 -6.90 -27.02
CA GLY A 17 -32.52 -6.13 -25.78
C GLY A 17 -31.75 -6.67 -24.58
N VAL A 18 -31.23 -7.91 -24.64
CA VAL A 18 -30.49 -8.57 -23.55
C VAL A 18 -28.99 -8.70 -23.82
N ALA A 19 -28.50 -8.20 -24.95
CA ALA A 19 -27.09 -8.27 -25.33
C ALA A 19 -26.32 -6.99 -24.90
N TYR A 20 -25.99 -6.89 -23.61
CA TYR A 20 -25.02 -5.90 -23.12
C TYR A 20 -23.70 -6.58 -22.68
N PRO A 21 -22.80 -7.00 -23.58
CA PRO A 21 -21.48 -7.50 -23.20
C PRO A 21 -20.44 -6.38 -23.19
N GLN A 22 -20.82 -5.14 -22.88
CA GLN A 22 -19.84 -4.09 -22.68
C GLN A 22 -19.35 -4.19 -21.24
N VAL A 23 -18.38 -5.06 -21.01
CA VAL A 23 -17.52 -4.93 -19.83
C VAL A 23 -16.80 -3.59 -20.02
N PRO A 24 -16.97 -2.61 -19.11
CA PRO A 24 -16.28 -1.34 -19.25
C PRO A 24 -14.77 -1.59 -19.21
N VAL A 25 -14.13 -1.44 -20.36
CA VAL A 25 -12.69 -1.66 -20.51
C VAL A 25 -11.97 -0.42 -20.02
N GLY A 26 -10.98 -0.59 -19.13
CA GLY A 26 -10.19 0.52 -18.58
C GLY A 26 -10.70 1.10 -17.26
N LEU A 27 -11.88 0.68 -16.78
CA LEU A 27 -12.28 0.91 -15.40
C LEU A 27 -11.63 -0.18 -14.54
N LYS A 28 -10.86 0.26 -13.55
CA LYS A 28 -10.48 -0.61 -12.45
C LYS A 28 -11.53 -0.40 -11.34
N PHE A 29 -11.70 -1.35 -10.42
CA PHE A 29 -12.76 -1.32 -9.41
C PHE A 29 -12.20 -1.33 -7.99
N ASP A 30 -12.91 -0.69 -7.06
CA ASP A 30 -12.59 -0.73 -5.64
C ASP A 30 -13.05 -2.05 -4.98
N ILE A 31 -12.80 -2.22 -3.68
CA ILE A 31 -13.22 -3.43 -2.93
C ILE A 31 -14.75 -3.64 -2.88
N ASN A 32 -15.54 -2.60 -3.12
CA ASN A 32 -16.99 -2.67 -3.19
C ASN A 32 -17.50 -2.92 -4.62
N GLY A 33 -16.62 -3.04 -5.61
CA GLY A 33 -17.00 -3.17 -7.02
C GLY A 33 -17.44 -1.86 -7.66
N LYS A 34 -17.14 -0.70 -7.05
CA LYS A 34 -17.40 0.62 -7.62
C LYS A 34 -16.28 0.98 -8.60
N PRO A 35 -16.57 1.44 -9.83
CA PRO A 35 -15.56 1.80 -10.80
C PRO A 35 -14.74 3.00 -10.32
N PHE A 36 -13.43 2.99 -10.58
CA PHE A 36 -12.52 4.06 -10.20
C PHE A 36 -11.88 4.76 -11.39
N ASN A 37 -11.75 6.08 -11.25
CA ASN A 37 -11.21 6.98 -12.28
C ASN A 37 -9.77 7.43 -11.99
N GLY A 38 -9.12 6.79 -11.00
CA GLY A 38 -7.70 7.02 -10.68
C GLY A 38 -7.41 8.13 -9.68
N TYR A 39 -8.44 8.79 -9.13
CA TYR A 39 -8.30 9.80 -8.07
C TYR A 39 -9.04 9.34 -6.81
N PHE A 40 -8.34 9.32 -5.68
CA PHE A 40 -8.91 9.13 -4.35
C PHE A 40 -8.79 10.43 -3.58
N ASP A 41 -9.92 11.03 -3.24
CA ASP A 41 -9.97 12.05 -2.21
C ASP A 41 -10.02 11.33 -0.84
N PRO A 42 -8.98 11.48 0.01
CA PRO A 42 -8.90 10.81 1.30
C PRO A 42 -10.05 11.16 2.26
N PHE A 43 -10.74 12.29 2.03
CA PHE A 43 -11.83 12.73 2.89
C PHE A 43 -13.19 12.17 2.46
N THR A 44 -13.35 11.76 1.20
CA THR A 44 -14.62 11.26 0.66
C THR A 44 -14.60 9.77 0.36
N TYR A 45 -13.42 9.15 0.24
CA TYR A 45 -13.32 7.70 0.06
C TYR A 45 -13.53 6.93 1.36
N ALA A 46 -14.72 6.33 1.52
CA ALA A 46 -15.08 5.47 2.65
C ALA A 46 -15.71 4.15 2.14
N PRO A 47 -14.92 3.08 1.89
CA PRO A 47 -15.46 1.82 1.40
C PRO A 47 -16.27 1.10 2.49
N GLU A 48 -17.35 0.43 2.09
CA GLU A 48 -18.20 -0.38 3.00
C GLU A 48 -17.47 -1.63 3.49
N LYS A 49 -16.63 -2.23 2.63
CA LYS A 49 -15.77 -3.35 2.96
C LYS A 49 -14.37 -2.87 3.34
N GLU A 50 -13.84 -3.43 4.42
CA GLU A 50 -12.46 -3.20 4.85
C GLU A 50 -11.52 -4.21 4.18
N LEU A 51 -10.47 -3.73 3.52
CA LEU A 51 -9.39 -4.59 3.04
C LEU A 51 -8.34 -4.75 4.15
N ARG A 52 -8.36 -5.90 4.84
CA ARG A 52 -7.33 -6.25 5.83
C ARG A 52 -6.22 -7.07 5.18
N ILE A 53 -5.18 -6.39 4.72
CA ILE A 53 -3.95 -7.07 4.27
C ILE A 53 -3.06 -7.27 5.50
N VAL A 54 -2.84 -8.52 5.89
CA VAL A 54 -1.80 -8.87 6.85
C VAL A 54 -0.47 -8.82 6.12
N HIS A 55 0.27 -7.72 6.31
CA HIS A 55 1.62 -7.60 5.78
C HIS A 55 2.59 -8.28 6.75
N ASN A 56 3.08 -9.46 6.40
CA ASN A 56 4.17 -10.10 7.12
C ASN A 56 5.47 -9.36 6.78
N SER A 57 5.74 -8.27 7.50
CA SER A 57 6.94 -7.41 7.37
C SER A 57 8.25 -8.11 7.76
N ASP A 58 8.21 -9.40 8.08
CA ASP A 58 9.38 -10.20 8.44
C ASP A 58 10.17 -10.70 7.22
N SER A 59 9.84 -10.19 6.03
CA SER A 59 10.54 -10.51 4.79
C SER A 59 11.32 -9.30 4.28
N TYR A 60 12.44 -9.60 3.64
CA TYR A 60 13.27 -8.61 2.99
C TYR A 60 12.61 -8.16 1.69
N GLU A 61 12.44 -6.86 1.57
CA GLU A 61 11.89 -6.22 0.38
C GLU A 61 12.99 -5.52 -0.40
N VAL A 62 12.84 -5.43 -1.73
CA VAL A 62 13.81 -4.70 -2.56
C VAL A 62 13.72 -3.22 -2.24
N GLY A 63 14.87 -2.59 -2.03
CA GLY A 63 14.95 -1.20 -1.64
C GLY A 63 16.30 -0.57 -1.93
N TYR A 64 16.44 0.68 -1.50
CA TYR A 64 17.70 1.40 -1.60
C TYR A 64 17.78 2.53 -0.58
N TYR A 65 19.00 3.00 -0.32
CA TYR A 65 19.27 4.23 0.41
C TYR A 65 20.39 5.01 -0.28
N TYR A 66 20.65 6.24 0.19
CA TYR A 66 21.77 7.04 -0.29
C TYR A 66 22.86 7.10 0.77
N ASP A 67 24.07 6.68 0.41
CA ASP A 67 25.28 6.80 1.20
C ASP A 67 26.24 7.78 0.53
N HIS A 68 26.56 8.89 1.19
CA HIS A 68 27.44 9.93 0.64
C HIS A 68 27.11 10.37 -0.82
N GLY A 69 25.83 10.33 -1.20
CA GLY A 69 25.36 10.66 -2.55
C GLY A 69 25.32 9.48 -3.54
N ALA A 70 25.90 8.33 -3.19
CA ALA A 70 25.79 7.10 -3.96
C ALA A 70 24.51 6.33 -3.59
N LYS A 71 23.76 5.89 -4.60
CA LYS A 71 22.56 5.07 -4.41
C LYS A 71 22.95 3.61 -4.19
N ILE A 72 22.69 3.08 -3.00
CA ILE A 72 23.00 1.71 -2.62
C ILE A 72 21.72 0.87 -2.69
N HIS A 73 21.65 -0.07 -3.63
CA HIS A 73 20.52 -0.98 -3.77
C HIS A 73 20.76 -2.26 -2.98
N GLY A 74 19.67 -2.86 -2.52
CA GLY A 74 19.70 -4.15 -1.86
C GLY A 74 18.34 -4.56 -1.34
N GLN A 75 18.37 -5.37 -0.30
CA GLN A 75 17.23 -5.89 0.41
C GLN A 75 17.13 -5.19 1.77
N ILE A 76 15.99 -4.60 2.08
CA ILE A 76 15.73 -3.91 3.35
C ILE A 76 14.58 -4.61 4.05
N MET A 77 14.74 -4.84 5.36
CA MET A 77 13.71 -5.40 6.22
C MET A 77 13.54 -4.53 7.45
N PHE A 78 12.30 -4.28 7.82
CA PHE A 78 11.98 -3.61 9.08
C PHE A 78 11.55 -4.65 10.11
N GLU A 79 12.36 -4.85 11.16
CA GLU A 79 12.11 -5.86 12.19
C GLU A 79 12.41 -5.27 13.57
N ASN A 80 11.49 -5.44 14.53
CA ASN A 80 11.72 -5.04 15.94
C ASN A 80 12.21 -3.59 16.13
N LYS A 81 11.64 -2.64 15.36
CA LYS A 81 12.03 -1.21 15.34
C LYS A 81 13.47 -0.96 14.86
N LYS A 82 14.05 -1.92 14.15
CA LYS A 82 15.36 -1.82 13.52
C LYS A 82 15.21 -2.03 12.03
N ILE A 83 16.10 -1.41 11.29
CA ILE A 83 16.20 -1.57 9.85
C ILE A 83 17.41 -2.43 9.58
N TRP A 84 17.19 -3.50 8.83
CA TRP A 84 18.22 -4.41 8.39
C TRP A 84 18.39 -4.26 6.89
N PHE A 85 19.63 -4.28 6.44
CA PHE A 85 20.01 -4.20 5.06
C PHE A 85 20.89 -5.38 4.69
N LYS A 86 20.72 -5.84 3.46
CA LYS A 86 21.59 -6.81 2.80
C LYS A 86 21.84 -6.34 1.38
N LYS A 87 23.09 -6.28 0.96
CA LYS A 87 23.41 -5.91 -0.42
C LYS A 87 23.01 -7.02 -1.39
N ASN A 88 23.30 -8.27 -1.03
CA ASN A 88 22.85 -9.48 -1.72
C ASN A 88 22.10 -10.41 -0.76
N LYS A 89 21.30 -11.34 -1.31
CA LYS A 89 20.47 -12.27 -0.52
C LYS A 89 21.27 -13.06 0.54
N ASP A 90 22.49 -13.45 0.18
CA ASP A 90 23.37 -14.31 0.99
C ASP A 90 24.28 -13.50 1.93
N ASP A 91 24.24 -12.16 1.87
CA ASP A 91 25.06 -11.31 2.72
C ASP A 91 24.57 -11.32 4.18
N ILE A 92 25.50 -10.98 5.07
CA ILE A 92 25.22 -10.74 6.49
C ILE A 92 24.30 -9.52 6.60
N LYS A 93 23.38 -9.56 7.56
CA LYS A 93 22.49 -8.43 7.85
C LYS A 93 23.26 -7.29 8.51
N ASP A 94 23.23 -6.12 7.88
CA ASP A 94 23.76 -4.88 8.44
C ASP A 94 22.62 -4.06 9.02
N LYS A 95 22.80 -3.57 10.25
CA LYS A 95 21.82 -2.69 10.86
C LYS A 95 22.03 -1.27 10.33
N ILE A 96 20.97 -0.66 9.81
CA ILE A 96 20.96 0.74 9.43
C ILE A 96 20.32 1.57 10.53
N THR A 97 20.95 2.71 10.86
CA THR A 97 20.45 3.66 11.85
C THR A 97 20.14 5.03 11.25
N PRO A 98 19.23 5.81 11.89
CA PRO A 98 18.93 7.19 11.49
C PRO A 98 20.13 8.15 11.51
N ASP A 99 21.21 7.78 12.21
CA ASP A 99 22.43 8.59 12.29
C ASP A 99 23.35 8.38 11.07
N GLU A 100 23.23 7.22 10.41
CA GLU A 100 24.07 6.84 9.26
C GLU A 100 23.46 7.30 7.93
N ILE A 101 22.13 7.23 7.80
CA ILE A 101 21.44 7.53 6.54
C ILE A 101 20.31 8.54 6.74
N LYS A 102 20.03 9.35 5.71
CA LYS A 102 18.97 10.38 5.76
C LYS A 102 17.61 9.87 5.30
N SER A 103 17.59 8.92 4.37
CA SER A 103 16.38 8.36 3.78
C SER A 103 16.65 7.02 3.11
N PHE A 104 15.59 6.23 2.97
CA PHE A 104 15.60 4.96 2.24
C PHE A 104 14.21 4.68 1.67
N VAL A 105 14.16 3.76 0.72
CA VAL A 105 12.93 3.28 0.08
C VAL A 105 12.87 1.77 0.22
N ILE A 106 11.73 1.24 0.65
CA ILE A 106 11.45 -0.21 0.75
C ILE A 106 10.21 -0.49 -0.08
N GLY A 107 10.34 -1.30 -1.13
CA GLY A 107 9.25 -1.53 -2.08
C GLY A 107 8.78 -0.21 -2.69
N VAL A 108 7.53 0.17 -2.41
CA VAL A 108 6.92 1.43 -2.85
C VAL A 108 6.92 2.53 -1.77
N ASP A 109 7.30 2.18 -0.54
CA ASP A 109 7.25 3.07 0.61
C ASP A 109 8.55 3.85 0.77
N SER A 110 8.42 5.16 1.00
CA SER A 110 9.55 6.07 1.20
C SER A 110 9.67 6.48 2.67
N PHE A 111 10.89 6.47 3.19
CA PHE A 111 11.19 6.81 4.57
C PHE A 111 12.30 7.83 4.67
N PHE A 112 12.23 8.68 5.68
CA PHE A 112 13.26 9.68 5.95
C PHE A 112 13.43 9.94 7.44
N VAL A 113 14.56 10.55 7.80
CA VAL A 113 14.90 10.87 9.18
C VAL A 113 14.32 12.22 9.59
N ILE A 114 13.64 12.23 10.73
CA ILE A 114 13.24 13.46 11.42
C ILE A 114 13.99 13.58 12.75
N LYS A 115 14.19 14.82 13.19
CA LYS A 115 14.77 15.17 14.50
C LYS A 115 14.14 16.46 15.01
N ASN A 116 14.21 16.69 16.31
CA ASN A 116 13.68 17.90 16.96
C ASN A 116 12.18 18.14 16.70
N PHE A 117 11.37 17.10 16.90
CA PHE A 117 9.91 17.17 16.67
C PHE A 117 9.14 17.05 17.99
N GLN A 118 7.92 17.60 18.05
CA GLN A 118 7.02 17.38 19.18
C GLN A 118 6.16 16.14 18.93
N TYR A 119 6.07 15.28 19.94
CA TYR A 119 5.19 14.12 19.93
C TYR A 119 4.60 13.89 21.33
N ASN A 120 3.27 13.84 21.42
CA ASN A 120 2.51 13.73 22.68
C ASN A 120 2.98 14.75 23.74
N GLY A 121 3.12 16.03 23.34
CA GLY A 121 3.53 17.13 24.21
C GLY A 121 5.00 17.10 24.66
N LYS A 122 5.82 16.18 24.14
CA LYS A 122 7.25 16.06 24.48
C LYS A 122 8.11 16.37 23.27
N LEU A 123 9.16 17.16 23.48
CA LEU A 123 10.20 17.36 22.46
C LEU A 123 11.05 16.09 22.33
N LYS A 124 11.20 15.62 21.10
CA LYS A 124 12.03 14.47 20.72
C LYS A 124 13.23 14.98 19.94
N THR A 125 14.41 14.81 20.51
CA THR A 125 15.69 15.24 19.91
C THR A 125 16.43 14.12 19.19
N LYS A 126 16.14 12.86 19.53
CA LYS A 126 16.75 11.69 18.88
C LYS A 126 16.26 11.56 17.44
N PRO A 127 17.16 11.32 16.46
CA PRO A 127 16.77 11.04 15.09
C PRO A 127 15.96 9.74 14.99
N GLU A 128 14.85 9.78 14.26
CA GLU A 128 13.96 8.63 14.07
C GLU A 128 13.50 8.57 12.61
N PHE A 129 13.34 7.36 12.08
CA PHE A 129 12.76 7.16 10.75
C PHE A 129 11.24 7.30 10.79
N VAL A 130 10.69 7.98 9.79
CA VAL A 130 9.26 8.07 9.54
C VAL A 130 8.96 7.76 8.08
N GLN A 131 7.77 7.25 7.82
CA GLN A 131 7.30 7.00 6.46
C GLN A 131 6.60 8.23 5.93
N TYR A 132 6.96 8.61 4.72
CA TYR A 132 6.26 9.63 3.96
C TYR A 132 4.86 9.13 3.57
N ILE A 133 3.82 9.90 3.91
CA ILE A 133 2.45 9.62 3.46
C ILE A 133 2.13 10.49 2.25
N THR A 134 2.20 11.81 2.43
CA THR A 134 1.83 12.79 1.41
C THR A 134 2.32 14.19 1.78
N GLU A 135 2.24 15.12 0.84
CA GLU A 135 2.48 16.55 1.03
C GLU A 135 1.24 17.32 0.57
N ILE A 136 0.74 18.22 1.42
CA ILE A 136 -0.44 19.03 1.13
C ILE A 136 -0.13 20.48 1.52
N TYR A 137 -0.18 21.39 0.55
CA TYR A 137 0.10 22.82 0.75
C TYR A 137 1.48 23.12 1.38
N GLY A 138 2.48 22.28 1.11
CA GLY A 138 3.83 22.41 1.68
C GLY A 138 4.01 21.76 3.05
N ASP A 139 2.93 21.25 3.66
CA ASP A 139 2.99 20.46 4.88
C ASP A 139 3.19 18.98 4.55
N VAL A 140 4.22 18.37 5.14
CA VAL A 140 4.56 16.96 4.95
C VAL A 140 3.90 16.12 6.03
N PHE A 141 3.05 15.20 5.61
CA PHE A 141 2.38 14.23 6.48
C PHE A 141 3.18 12.94 6.52
N VAL A 142 3.48 12.50 7.74
CA VAL A 142 4.31 11.33 7.98
C VAL A 142 3.65 10.36 8.94
N LYS A 143 3.95 9.08 8.77
CA LYS A 143 3.58 8.04 9.73
C LYS A 143 4.76 7.77 10.65
N HIS A 144 4.54 8.00 11.94
CA HIS A 144 5.48 7.59 12.97
C HIS A 144 5.27 6.11 13.31
N TYR A 145 6.21 5.26 12.90
CA TYR A 145 6.11 3.83 13.15
C TYR A 145 6.54 3.48 14.57
N ARG A 146 5.56 3.25 15.43
CA ARG A 146 5.76 2.61 16.74
C ARG A 146 5.14 1.22 16.71
N PHE A 147 5.77 0.27 16.01
CA PHE A 147 5.37 -1.13 16.09
C PHE A 147 5.55 -1.60 17.54
N SER A 148 4.47 -1.68 18.31
CA SER A 148 4.47 -2.43 19.56
C SER A 148 4.57 -3.90 19.18
N SER A 149 5.54 -4.60 19.75
CA SER A 149 5.88 -6.01 19.53
C SER A 149 4.82 -7.00 20.06
N ASN A 150 3.55 -6.62 20.07
CA ASN A 150 2.46 -7.53 20.42
C ASN A 150 1.72 -7.90 19.14
N ILE A 151 2.40 -8.68 18.28
CA ILE A 151 1.71 -9.59 17.38
C ILE A 151 1.20 -10.71 18.27
N GLY A 152 0.04 -10.49 18.89
CA GLY A 152 -0.76 -11.60 19.39
C GLY A 152 -1.18 -12.39 18.16
N MET A 153 -0.60 -13.55 17.94
CA MET A 153 -1.09 -14.53 16.97
C MET A 153 -2.54 -14.87 17.34
N GLN A 154 -3.52 -14.17 16.76
CA GLN A 154 -4.87 -14.71 16.66
C GLN A 154 -4.82 -15.78 15.58
N TYR A 155 -4.46 -16.99 15.98
CA TYR A 155 -4.88 -18.18 15.26
C TYR A 155 -6.41 -18.13 15.21
N GLY A 156 -6.95 -17.91 14.01
CA GLY A 156 -8.37 -18.07 13.76
C GLY A 156 -8.73 -19.51 14.13
N SER A 157 -9.53 -19.64 15.19
CA SER A 157 -10.24 -20.88 15.47
C SER A 157 -11.10 -21.21 14.25
N THR A 158 -10.81 -22.35 13.61
CA THR A 158 -11.71 -22.96 12.63
C THR A 158 -13.08 -23.15 13.26
N PRO A 159 -14.17 -22.69 12.62
CA PRO A 159 -15.52 -23.04 13.08
C PRO A 159 -15.73 -24.55 12.88
N ILE A 160 -16.19 -25.21 13.95
CA ILE A 160 -16.76 -26.57 13.91
C ILE A 160 -18.19 -26.45 13.39
#